data_AF-A0A2Z6NLB6-F1
#
_entry.id   AF-A0A2Z6NLB6-F1
#
_cell.length_a   1.000
_cell.length_b   1.000
_cell.length_c   1.000
_cell.angle_alpha   90.00
_cell.angle_beta   90.00
_cell.angle_gamma   90.00
#
_symmetry.space_group_name_H-M   'P 1'
#
loop_
_entity.id
_entity.type
_entity.pdbx_description
1 polymer ?
#
loop_
_entity_poly.entity_id
_entity_poly.type
_entity_poly.pdbx_seq_one_letter_code
_entity_poly.pdbx_strand_id
1 'polypeptide(L)'
;MVETTIPTVDLSPFLKQNEDGKKKAMETITKACSEYGFFQIVNHGVSLDLMKQAIELSKTFFDYSDEEKNKISPSSNAPLPAGYSRQPLHSPDKNEYLLVFPPGSNFNVYPQNPPKFR
;
A
#
# COMPACT_ATOMS: atom_id res chain seq x y z
N MET A 1 -29.53 17.04 -3.02
CA MET A 1 -28.53 16.30 -2.22
C MET A 1 -27.26 16.30 -3.04
N VAL A 2 -26.15 16.83 -2.52
CA VAL A 2 -24.86 16.78 -3.23
C VAL A 2 -24.30 15.38 -2.99
N GLU A 3 -24.16 14.58 -4.05
CA GLU A 3 -23.43 13.32 -3.94
C GLU A 3 -21.97 13.63 -3.62
N THR A 4 -21.58 13.41 -2.37
CA THR A 4 -20.19 13.50 -1.90
C THR A 4 -19.45 12.21 -2.29
N THR A 5 -19.33 11.95 -3.59
CA THR A 5 -18.54 10.82 -4.08
C THR A 5 -17.07 11.24 -4.14
N ILE A 6 -16.20 10.40 -3.59
CA ILE A 6 -14.75 10.60 -3.66
C ILE A 6 -14.32 10.66 -5.14
N PRO A 7 -13.55 11.67 -5.57
CA PRO A 7 -13.09 11.77 -6.95
C PRO A 7 -12.35 10.51 -7.39
N THR A 8 -12.61 10.05 -8.61
CA THR A 8 -11.92 8.91 -9.21
C THR A 8 -11.18 9.37 -10.47
N VAL A 9 -9.90 9.04 -10.57
CA VAL A 9 -9.01 9.46 -11.66
C VAL A 9 -8.66 8.26 -12.54
N ASP A 10 -8.94 8.35 -13.84
CA ASP A 10 -8.49 7.40 -14.85
C ASP A 10 -7.09 7.75 -15.34
N LEU A 11 -6.12 6.85 -15.13
CA LEU A 11 -4.73 7.04 -15.58
C LEU A 11 -4.42 6.46 -16.96
N SER A 12 -5.38 5.83 -17.63
CA SER A 12 -5.18 5.30 -18.98
C SER A 12 -4.70 6.33 -20.01
N PRO A 13 -5.03 7.64 -19.93
CA PRO A 13 -4.48 8.64 -20.86
C PRO A 13 -2.95 8.81 -20.75
N PHE A 14 -2.37 8.61 -19.56
CA PHE A 14 -0.92 8.67 -19.36
C PHE A 14 -0.23 7.50 -20.05
N LEU A 15 -0.85 6.32 -20.05
CA LEU A 15 -0.32 5.11 -20.67
C LEU A 15 -0.48 5.10 -22.20
N LYS A 16 -1.50 5.79 -22.73
CA LYS A 16 -1.86 5.84 -24.16
C LYS A 16 -1.36 7.09 -24.91
N GLN A 17 -0.57 7.95 -24.26
CA GLN A 17 -0.08 9.22 -24.81
C GLN A 17 -1.19 10.15 -25.33
N ASN A 18 -2.34 10.20 -24.64
CA ASN A 18 -3.45 11.09 -24.97
C ASN A 18 -3.35 12.40 -24.18
N GLU A 19 -2.87 13.47 -24.80
CA GLU A 19 -2.63 14.76 -24.13
C GLU A 19 -3.90 15.40 -23.55
N ASP A 20 -5.02 15.39 -24.27
CA ASP A 20 -6.29 15.94 -23.76
C ASP A 20 -6.80 15.14 -22.55
N GLY A 21 -6.66 13.82 -22.60
CA GLY A 21 -7.01 12.95 -21.48
C GLY A 21 -6.10 13.17 -20.26
N LYS A 22 -4.78 13.35 -20.48
CA LYS A 22 -3.84 13.71 -19.41
C LYS A 22 -4.22 15.02 -18.75
N LYS A 23 -4.57 16.04 -19.55
CA LYS A 23 -5.01 17.35 -19.03
C LYS A 23 -6.24 17.22 -18.13
N LYS A 24 -7.28 16.50 -18.57
CA LYS A 24 -8.49 16.26 -17.77
C LYS A 24 -8.19 15.50 -16.47
N ALA A 25 -7.31 14.50 -16.53
CA ALA A 25 -6.90 13.77 -15.34
C ALA A 25 -6.14 14.66 -14.36
N MET A 26 -5.22 15.53 -14.84
CA MET A 26 -4.50 16.49 -14.01
C MET A 26 -5.43 17.53 -13.36
N GLU A 27 -6.43 18.04 -14.08
CA GLU A 27 -7.45 18.94 -13.53
C GLU A 27 -8.24 18.26 -12.40
N THR A 28 -8.62 16.99 -12.59
CA THR A 28 -9.32 16.20 -11.58
C THR A 28 -8.45 15.96 -10.35
N ILE A 29 -7.17 15.58 -10.54
CA ILE A 29 -6.21 15.40 -9.43
C ILE A 29 -6.05 16.72 -8.66
N THR A 30 -5.89 17.84 -9.36
CA THR A 30 -5.69 19.16 -8.75
C THR A 30 -6.88 19.51 -7.86
N LYS A 31 -8.09 19.38 -8.41
CA LYS A 31 -9.33 19.61 -7.66
C LYS A 31 -9.46 18.67 -6.46
N ALA A 32 -9.20 17.37 -6.65
CA ALA A 32 -9.29 16.38 -5.57
C ALA A 32 -8.31 16.67 -4.44
N CYS A 33 -7.06 17.00 -4.74
CA CYS A 33 -6.07 17.38 -3.76
C CYS A 33 -6.46 18.65 -2.99
N SER A 34 -7.03 19.66 -3.66
CA SER A 34 -7.40 20.93 -3.03
C SER A 34 -8.70 20.90 -2.23
N GLU A 35 -9.68 20.10 -2.65
CA GLU A 35 -11.02 20.08 -2.04
C GLU A 35 -11.25 18.88 -1.11
N TYR A 36 -10.63 17.72 -1.38
CA TYR A 36 -10.89 16.46 -0.66
C TYR A 36 -9.66 15.97 0.11
N GLY A 37 -8.45 16.20 -0.42
CA GLY A 37 -7.20 15.67 0.12
C GLY A 37 -6.89 14.22 -0.26
N PHE A 38 -7.80 13.55 -0.98
CA PHE A 38 -7.62 12.18 -1.49
C PHE A 38 -8.52 11.91 -2.70
N PHE A 39 -8.17 10.87 -3.46
CA PHE A 39 -8.91 10.39 -4.63
C PHE A 39 -8.62 8.91 -4.88
N GLN A 40 -9.52 8.25 -5.61
CA GLN A 40 -9.32 6.89 -6.11
C GLN A 40 -8.64 6.93 -7.48
N ILE A 41 -7.90 5.87 -7.80
CA ILE A 41 -7.24 5.72 -9.09
C ILE A 41 -7.73 4.45 -9.78
N VAL A 42 -8.03 4.55 -11.07
CA VAL A 42 -8.35 3.40 -11.94
C VAL A 42 -7.46 3.40 -13.18
N ASN A 43 -7.35 2.24 -13.84
CA ASN A 43 -6.53 2.04 -15.03
C ASN A 43 -5.06 2.51 -14.86
N HIS A 44 -4.50 2.32 -13.67
CA HIS A 44 -3.11 2.69 -13.31
C HIS A 44 -2.05 1.79 -13.95
N GLY A 45 -2.44 0.72 -14.67
CA GLY A 45 -1.52 -0.17 -15.37
C GLY A 45 -0.86 -1.25 -14.50
N VAL A 46 -1.18 -1.31 -13.20
CA VAL A 46 -0.73 -2.42 -12.34
C VAL A 46 -1.60 -3.64 -12.62
N SER A 47 -0.97 -4.78 -12.88
CA SER A 47 -1.66 -6.04 -13.19
C SER A 47 -2.60 -6.46 -12.05
N LEU A 48 -3.83 -6.86 -12.41
CA LEU A 48 -4.80 -7.42 -11.46
C LEU A 48 -4.26 -8.68 -10.78
N ASP A 49 -3.53 -9.53 -11.52
CA ASP A 49 -2.97 -10.77 -10.96
C ASP A 49 -1.87 -10.48 -9.94
N LEU A 50 -1.05 -9.45 -10.19
CA LEU A 50 -0.03 -8.98 -9.24
C LEU A 50 -0.68 -8.45 -7.96
N MET A 51 -1.75 -7.64 -8.07
CA MET A 51 -2.45 -7.12 -6.91
C MET A 51 -3.13 -8.24 -6.09
N LYS A 52 -3.76 -9.22 -6.76
CA LYS A 52 -4.33 -10.40 -6.10
C LYS A 52 -3.26 -11.19 -5.37
N GLN A 53 -2.15 -11.48 -6.03
CA GLN A 53 -1.03 -12.19 -5.43
C GLN A 53 -0.48 -11.44 -4.20
N ALA A 54 -0.31 -10.12 -4.28
CA ALA A 54 0.17 -9.32 -3.15
C ALA A 54 -0.78 -9.39 -1.94
N ILE A 55 -2.10 -9.32 -2.17
CA ILE A 55 -3.12 -9.45 -1.10
C ILE A 55 -3.10 -10.86 -0.51
N GLU A 56 -3.01 -11.90 -1.33
CA GLU A 56 -2.97 -13.30 -0.88
C GLU A 56 -1.73 -13.62 -0.05
N LEU A 57 -0.55 -13.15 -0.47
CA LEU A 57 0.70 -13.32 0.26
C LEU A 57 0.68 -12.56 1.59
N SER A 58 0.14 -11.34 1.61
CA SER A 58 -0.06 -10.55 2.82
C SER A 58 -0.96 -11.29 3.81
N LYS A 59 -2.13 -11.76 3.35
CA LYS A 59 -3.05 -12.54 4.18
C LYS A 59 -2.39 -13.80 4.75
N THR A 60 -1.67 -14.55 3.91
CA THR A 60 -0.96 -15.76 4.32
C THR A 60 0.03 -15.47 5.45
N PHE A 61 0.78 -14.38 5.35
CA PHE A 61 1.72 -13.98 6.41
C PHE A 61 0.99 -13.61 7.72
N PHE A 62 -0.09 -12.83 7.66
CA PHE A 62 -0.80 -12.40 8.87
C PHE A 62 -1.60 -13.53 9.54
N ASP A 63 -1.97 -14.57 8.79
CA ASP A 63 -2.58 -15.80 9.30
C ASP A 63 -1.59 -16.71 10.09
N TYR A 64 -0.29 -16.40 10.07
CA TYR A 64 0.69 -17.14 10.88
C TYR A 64 0.56 -16.85 12.38
N SER A 65 1.16 -17.72 13.20
CA SER A 65 1.21 -17.53 14.65
C SER A 65 1.97 -16.25 15.00
N ASP A 66 1.65 -15.67 16.16
CA ASP A 66 2.36 -14.49 16.67
C ASP A 66 3.87 -14.78 16.79
N GLU A 67 4.28 -16.00 17.13
CA GLU A 67 5.70 -16.39 17.18
C GLU A 67 6.37 -16.23 15.81
N GLU A 68 5.77 -16.77 14.74
CA GLU A 68 6.33 -16.67 13.38
C GLU A 68 6.38 -15.22 12.89
N LYS A 69 5.32 -14.44 13.15
CA LYS A 69 5.28 -13.02 12.76
C LYS A 69 6.35 -12.21 13.50
N ASN A 70 6.57 -12.49 14.79
CA ASN A 70 7.57 -11.79 15.60
C ASN A 70 9.04 -12.07 15.19
N LYS A 71 9.31 -13.12 14.40
CA LYS A 71 10.67 -13.39 13.89
C LYS A 71 11.21 -12.29 12.98
N ILE A 72 10.32 -11.50 12.37
CA ILE A 72 10.69 -10.38 11.50
C ILE A 72 10.43 -9.02 12.15
N SER A 73 10.20 -8.96 13.46
CA SER A 73 10.09 -7.69 14.19
C SER A 73 11.44 -6.97 14.21
N PRO A 74 11.46 -5.62 14.19
CA PRO A 74 12.70 -4.87 14.32
C PRO A 74 13.38 -5.19 15.65
N SER A 75 14.71 -5.34 15.63
CA SER A 75 15.49 -5.47 16.86
C SER A 75 15.52 -4.15 17.62
N SER A 76 15.76 -4.18 18.94
CA SER A 76 15.79 -2.97 19.77
C SER A 76 16.85 -1.94 19.34
N ASN A 77 17.89 -2.38 18.64
CA ASN A 77 18.97 -1.53 18.13
C ASN A 77 18.83 -1.23 16.62
N ALA A 78 17.72 -1.59 15.99
CA ALA A 78 17.51 -1.34 14.58
C ALA A 78 17.41 0.18 14.32
N PRO A 79 18.09 0.70 13.28
CA PRO A 79 18.06 2.14 12.97
C PRO A 79 16.69 2.59 12.44
N LEU A 80 15.89 1.66 11.93
CA LEU A 80 14.54 1.88 11.41
C LEU A 80 13.61 0.74 11.85
N PRO A 81 12.31 1.02 12.03
CA PRO A 81 11.34 0.03 12.50
C PRO A 81 10.82 -0.88 11.37
N ALA A 82 11.71 -1.32 10.46
CA ALA A 82 11.33 -2.24 9.39
C ALA A 82 10.92 -3.60 9.96
N GLY A 83 9.86 -4.21 9.42
CA GLY A 83 9.37 -5.50 9.87
C GLY A 83 8.00 -5.46 10.52
N TYR A 84 7.64 -6.57 11.16
CA TYR A 84 6.33 -6.77 11.77
C TYR A 84 6.21 -6.00 13.09
N SER A 85 5.03 -5.44 13.35
CA SER A 85 4.68 -4.84 14.62
C SER A 85 3.16 -4.82 14.81
N ARG A 86 2.71 -4.59 16.04
CA ARG A 86 1.32 -4.46 16.43
C ARG A 86 1.13 -3.17 17.20
N GLN A 87 0.04 -2.47 16.96
CA GLN A 87 -0.28 -1.29 17.75
C GLN A 87 -0.46 -1.66 19.23
N PRO A 88 -0.12 -0.76 20.17
CA PRO A 88 -0.35 -0.98 21.58
C PRO A 88 -1.83 -1.28 21.88
N LEU A 89 -2.10 -2.05 22.94
CA LEU A 89 -3.46 -2.45 23.33
C LEU A 89 -4.44 -1.28 23.54
N HIS A 90 -3.91 -0.11 23.91
CA HIS A 90 -4.68 1.12 24.16
C HIS A 90 -4.82 2.01 22.91
N SER A 91 -4.31 1.59 21.76
CA SER A 91 -4.51 2.29 20.49
C SER A 91 -6.00 2.27 20.09
N PRO A 92 -6.55 3.39 19.59
CA PRO A 92 -7.88 3.38 18.98
C PRO A 92 -7.91 2.47 17.74
N ASP A 93 -6.80 2.40 17.01
CA ASP A 93 -6.62 1.51 15.86
C ASP A 93 -5.95 0.22 16.31
N LYS A 94 -6.76 -0.83 16.43
CA LYS A 94 -6.29 -2.18 16.75
C LYS A 94 -5.92 -2.91 15.47
N ASN A 95 -4.68 -2.72 15.03
CA ASN A 95 -4.13 -3.44 13.89
C ASN A 95 -2.71 -3.96 14.16
N GLU A 96 -2.34 -4.93 13.34
CA GLU A 96 -0.96 -5.34 13.12
C GLU A 96 -0.54 -4.89 11.72
N TYR A 97 0.76 -4.71 11.51
CA TYR A 97 1.31 -4.20 10.27
C TYR A 97 2.71 -4.75 10.00
N LEU A 98 3.10 -4.70 8.73
CA LEU A 98 4.44 -4.99 8.26
C LEU A 98 4.97 -3.73 7.57
N LEU A 99 6.02 -3.13 8.11
CA LEU A 99 6.63 -1.94 7.53
C LEU A 99 7.78 -2.33 6.59
N VAL A 100 7.67 -1.91 5.33
CA VAL A 100 8.67 -2.16 4.29
C VAL A 100 9.05 -0.83 3.63
N PHE A 101 10.35 -0.55 3.57
CA PHE A 101 10.98 0.59 2.89
C PHE A 101 11.16 0.31 1.38
N PRO A 102 11.57 1.31 0.57
CA PRO A 102 11.71 1.13 -0.86
C PRO A 102 12.49 -0.14 -1.27
N PRO A 103 12.11 -0.78 -2.38
CA PRO A 103 12.79 -1.99 -2.86
C PRO A 103 14.31 -1.80 -2.93
N GLY A 104 15.07 -2.79 -2.44
CA GLY A 104 16.53 -2.73 -2.37
C GLY A 104 17.12 -2.09 -1.11
N SER A 105 16.30 -1.53 -0.22
CA SER A 105 16.75 -1.08 1.09
C SER A 105 17.31 -2.24 1.93
N ASN A 106 18.52 -2.06 2.47
CA ASN A 106 19.17 -3.01 3.38
C ASN A 106 18.51 -3.09 4.76
N PHE A 107 17.55 -2.20 5.05
CA PHE A 107 16.81 -2.21 6.31
C PHE A 107 15.63 -3.17 6.29
N ASN A 108 15.16 -3.59 5.11
CA ASN A 108 13.96 -4.42 4.99
C ASN A 108 14.19 -5.84 5.51
N VAL A 109 13.28 -6.29 6.38
CA VAL A 109 13.22 -7.67 6.87
C VAL A 109 11.94 -8.30 6.32
N TYR A 110 12.09 -9.34 5.50
CA TYR A 110 10.97 -10.03 4.87
C TYR A 110 10.74 -11.40 5.51
N PRO A 111 9.47 -11.88 5.56
CA PRO A 111 9.21 -13.27 5.88
C PRO A 111 9.83 -14.18 4.82
N GLN A 112 10.48 -15.27 5.27
CA GLN A 112 11.11 -16.24 4.36
C GLN A 112 10.08 -17.19 3.72
N ASN A 113 8.91 -17.31 4.34
CA ASN A 113 7.79 -18.12 3.88
C ASN A 113 6.54 -17.23 3.77
N PRO A 114 5.75 -17.34 2.68
CA PRO A 114 6.08 -18.06 1.45
C PRO A 114 7.26 -17.39 0.70
N PRO A 115 8.12 -18.13 -0.04
CA PRO A 115 9.29 -17.56 -0.73
C PRO A 115 8.98 -16.46 -1.73
N LYS A 116 7.74 -16.41 -2.23
CA LYS A 116 7.25 -15.39 -3.17
C LYS A 116 6.85 -14.07 -2.52
N PHE A 117 7.03 -13.93 -1.20
CA PHE A 117 6.65 -12.72 -0.48
C PHE A 117 7.50 -11.51 -0.86
N ARG A 118 8.81 -11.72 -1.08
CA ARG A 118 9.74 -10.70 -1.56
C ARG A 118 9.71 -10.59 -3.07
#